data_AF-E0VB16-F1
#
_entry.id   AF-E0VB16-F1
#
_cell.length_a   1.000
_cell.length_b   1.000
_cell.length_c   1.000
_cell.angle_alpha   90.00
_cell.angle_beta   90.00
_cell.angle_gamma   90.00
#
_symmetry.space_group_name_H-M   'P 1'
#
loop_
_entity.id
_entity.type
_entity.pdbx_description
1 polymer ?
#
loop_
_entity_poly.entity_id
_entity_poly.type
_entity_poly.pdbx_seq_one_letter_code
_entity_poly.pdbx_strand_id
1 'polypeptide(L)'
;MEINPVKCGIRVEPPGLVIVYKTNDEKKLKRKIIPLKKYTPFVDVDVTFEKLRQRNDLKQIPSIKIKKMIRLLQEITINGKTMEEGVEIIKNDYELKLNENLNKLSTKELNVQKELMDTLFIKNQIKKDDVDFVYDKRIQFSGEKINSDWDFDLNDNNNNNNNEDFWT
;
A
#
# COMPACT_ATOMS: atom_id res chain seq x y z
N MET A 1 -7.23 22.21 12.54
CA MET A 1 -6.80 22.52 11.15
C MET A 1 -6.70 21.22 10.39
N GLU A 2 -7.66 20.96 9.51
CA GLU A 2 -7.54 19.88 8.54
C GLU A 2 -6.58 20.32 7.43
N ILE A 3 -5.59 19.48 7.17
CA ILE A 3 -4.52 19.73 6.21
C ILE A 3 -4.65 18.67 5.13
N ASN A 4 -4.81 19.07 3.87
CA ASN A 4 -4.86 18.14 2.74
C ASN A 4 -3.49 18.09 2.06
N PRO A 5 -2.65 17.07 2.33
CA PRO A 5 -1.33 16.96 1.75
C PRO A 5 -1.43 16.63 0.25
N VAL A 6 -0.70 17.39 -0.57
CA VAL A 6 -0.66 17.24 -2.03
C VAL A 6 0.62 16.55 -2.47
N LYS A 7 1.76 16.97 -1.92
CA LYS A 7 3.09 16.40 -2.24
C LYS A 7 3.90 16.18 -0.97
N CYS A 8 4.72 15.13 -0.97
CA CYS A 8 5.71 14.85 0.05
C CYS A 8 7.10 14.74 -0.60
N GLY A 9 8.13 15.14 0.12
CA GLY A 9 9.51 15.01 -0.31
C GLY A 9 10.46 15.10 0.88
N ILE A 10 11.76 15.05 0.60
CA ILE A 10 12.80 15.13 1.63
C ILE A 10 13.70 16.34 1.39
N ARG A 11 14.32 16.81 2.47
CA ARG A 11 15.45 17.73 2.46
C ARG A 11 16.62 17.01 3.12
N VAL A 12 17.74 16.93 2.40
CA VAL A 12 18.94 16.23 2.86
C VAL A 12 19.63 17.02 3.97
N GLU A 13 19.84 18.32 3.78
CA GLU A 13 20.55 19.16 4.75
C GLU A 13 19.78 20.44 5.11
N PRO A 14 19.45 20.68 6.40
CA PRO A 14 19.41 19.69 7.47
C PRO A 14 18.24 18.69 7.27
N PRO A 15 18.40 17.44 7.72
CA PRO A 15 17.48 16.34 7.41
C PRO A 15 16.05 16.64 7.83
N GLY A 16 15.12 16.54 6.88
CA GLY A 16 13.73 16.87 7.13
C GLY A 16 12.76 16.35 6.08
N LEU A 17 11.54 16.08 6.51
CA LEU A 17 10.42 15.73 5.63
C LEU A 17 9.71 17.02 5.19
N VAL A 18 9.57 17.21 3.89
CA VAL A 18 8.88 18.35 3.29
C VAL A 18 7.48 17.93 2.88
N ILE A 19 6.48 18.69 3.31
CA ILE A 19 5.07 18.48 2.94
C ILE A 19 4.56 19.73 2.27
N VAL A 20 3.96 19.57 1.10
CA VAL A 20 3.18 20.62 0.42
C VAL A 20 1.71 20.28 0.58
N TYR A 21 0.93 21.21 1.12
CA TYR A 21 -0.46 20.97 1.48
C TYR A 21 -1.35 22.16 1.14
N LYS A 22 -2.67 21.90 1.11
CA LYS A 22 -3.72 22.91 1.04
C LYS A 22 -4.51 22.91 2.35
N THR A 23 -4.95 24.08 2.77
CA THR A 23 -5.95 24.23 3.83
C THR A 23 -7.33 24.31 3.18
N ASN A 24 -8.37 23.75 3.81
CA ASN A 24 -9.72 23.74 3.23
C ASN A 24 -10.20 25.15 2.83
N ASP A 25 -9.79 26.18 3.57
CA ASP A 25 -10.24 27.56 3.37
C ASP A 25 -9.39 28.36 2.34
N GLU A 26 -8.20 27.87 1.98
CA GLU A 26 -7.26 28.61 1.14
C GLU A 26 -6.86 27.83 -0.12
N LYS A 27 -7.04 28.44 -1.30
CA LYS A 27 -6.57 27.88 -2.58
C LYS A 27 -5.04 27.86 -2.72
N LYS A 28 -4.29 28.52 -1.82
CA LYS A 28 -2.83 28.63 -1.91
C LYS A 28 -2.14 27.38 -1.36
N LEU A 29 -1.11 26.92 -2.06
CA LEU A 29 -0.25 25.83 -1.60
C LEU A 29 0.68 26.34 -0.51
N LYS A 30 0.69 25.66 0.64
CA LYS A 30 1.63 25.93 1.74
C LYS A 30 2.67 24.81 1.81
N ARG A 31 3.88 25.17 2.25
CA ARG A 31 4.99 24.22 2.46
C ARG A 31 5.34 24.18 3.94
N LYS A 32 5.48 22.98 4.49
CA LYS A 32 5.96 22.73 5.85
C LYS A 32 7.15 21.79 5.82
N ILE A 33 8.15 22.08 6.63
CA ILE A 33 9.33 21.24 6.80
C ILE A 33 9.30 20.68 8.21
N ILE A 34 9.29 19.36 8.34
CA ILE A 34 9.34 18.65 9.61
C ILE A 34 10.79 18.18 9.81
N PRO A 35 11.53 18.76 10.77
CA PRO A 35 12.92 18.40 10.99
C PRO A 35 13.03 17.01 11.63
N LEU A 36 13.97 16.21 11.13
CA LEU A 36 14.25 14.87 11.63
C LEU A 36 15.50 14.94 12.52
N LYS A 37 15.35 15.58 13.70
CA LYS A 37 16.44 15.99 14.60
C LYS A 37 17.28 14.85 15.21
N LYS A 38 16.88 13.58 15.04
CA LYS A 38 17.53 12.40 15.63
C LYS A 38 17.79 11.32 14.57
N TYR A 39 18.29 11.71 13.41
CA TYR A 39 18.77 10.74 12.43
C TYR A 39 20.18 10.31 12.80
N THR A 40 20.30 9.26 13.60
CA THR A 40 21.58 8.56 13.81
C THR A 40 21.64 7.31 12.92
N PRO A 41 22.84 6.76 12.62
CA PRO A 41 23.02 5.63 11.72
C PRO A 41 22.18 4.38 12.04
N PHE A 42 21.79 4.23 13.30
CA PHE A 42 21.14 3.02 13.83
C PHE A 42 19.63 3.18 14.05
N VAL A 43 19.04 4.29 13.63
CA VAL A 43 17.61 4.51 13.89
C VAL A 43 16.78 3.70 12.91
N ASP A 44 15.94 2.84 13.45
CA ASP A 44 14.97 2.07 12.66
C ASP A 44 13.97 3.00 11.95
N VAL A 45 13.65 2.67 10.71
CA VAL A 45 12.65 3.36 9.88
C VAL A 45 11.30 3.37 10.58
N ASP A 46 10.92 2.22 11.17
CA ASP A 46 9.62 2.06 11.82
C ASP A 46 9.52 2.92 13.09
N VAL A 47 10.58 2.98 13.91
CA VAL A 47 10.62 3.83 15.11
C VAL A 47 10.51 5.32 14.76
N THR A 48 11.16 5.73 13.67
CA THR A 48 11.08 7.11 13.18
C THR A 48 9.68 7.41 12.64
N PHE A 49 9.11 6.46 11.90
CA PHE A 49 7.77 6.57 11.34
C PHE A 49 6.71 6.71 12.44
N GLU A 50 6.75 5.89 13.50
CA GLU A 50 5.77 5.96 14.58
C GLU A 50 5.78 7.32 15.31
N LYS A 51 6.97 7.91 15.50
CA LYS A 51 7.08 9.28 16.06
C LYS A 51 6.45 10.33 15.15
N LEU A 52 6.57 10.16 13.84
CA LEU A 52 5.98 11.06 12.85
C LEU A 52 4.47 10.86 12.75
N ARG A 53 3.99 9.63 12.90
CA ARG A 53 2.56 9.28 12.82
C ARG A 53 1.71 9.89 13.93
N GLN A 54 2.30 10.19 15.09
CA GLN A 54 1.64 10.92 16.18
C GLN A 54 1.16 12.32 15.76
N ARG A 55 1.70 12.87 14.68
CA ARG A 55 1.37 14.22 14.22
C ARG A 55 0.13 14.20 13.30
N ASN A 56 -0.81 15.10 13.57
CA ASN A 56 -2.08 15.16 12.82
C ASN A 56 -1.89 15.53 11.34
N ASP A 57 -0.81 16.23 10.99
CA ASP A 57 -0.49 16.68 9.63
C ASP A 57 -0.03 15.55 8.69
N LEU A 58 0.29 14.37 9.24
CA LEU A 58 0.79 13.23 8.48
C LEU A 58 -0.23 12.09 8.32
N LYS A 59 -1.37 12.15 9.03
CA LYS A 59 -2.37 11.06 9.06
C LYS A 59 -2.98 10.74 7.69
N GLN A 60 -3.09 11.73 6.81
CA GLN A 60 -3.67 11.56 5.47
C GLN A 60 -2.67 11.00 4.44
N ILE A 61 -1.37 10.94 4.76
CA ILE A 61 -0.36 10.41 3.85
C ILE A 61 -0.22 8.91 4.10
N PRO A 62 -0.24 8.07 3.05
CA PRO A 62 0.01 6.63 3.19
C PRO A 62 1.32 6.34 3.94
N SER A 63 1.25 5.44 4.92
CA SER A 63 2.40 5.02 5.75
C SER A 63 3.63 4.67 4.92
N ILE A 64 3.41 3.90 3.85
CA ILE A 64 4.45 3.44 2.94
C ILE A 64 5.21 4.58 2.28
N LYS A 65 4.55 5.70 1.95
CA LYS A 65 5.23 6.86 1.35
C LYS A 65 6.17 7.51 2.36
N ILE A 66 5.75 7.66 3.62
CA ILE A 66 6.60 8.24 4.67
C ILE A 66 7.78 7.32 4.95
N LYS A 67 7.56 6.00 5.09
CA LYS A 67 8.63 5.00 5.27
C LYS A 67 9.65 5.05 4.13
N LYS A 68 9.20 5.12 2.87
CA LYS A 68 10.06 5.32 1.68
C LYS A 68 10.92 6.57 1.79
N MET A 69 10.33 7.71 2.16
CA MET A 69 11.07 8.97 2.33
C MET A 69 12.11 8.89 3.46
N ILE A 70 11.75 8.24 4.57
CA ILE A 70 12.65 8.05 5.71
C ILE A 70 13.85 7.19 5.30
N ARG A 71 13.60 6.05 4.65
CA ARG A 71 14.62 5.13 4.15
C ARG A 71 15.52 5.81 3.12
N LEU A 72 14.96 6.57 2.17
CA LEU A 72 15.73 7.32 1.18
C LEU A 72 16.68 8.32 1.86
N LEU A 73 16.20 9.04 2.86
CA LEU A 73 17.01 9.96 3.62
C LEU A 73 18.15 9.24 4.37
N GLN A 74 17.90 8.03 4.90
CA GLN A 74 18.94 7.22 5.55
C GLN A 74 20.07 6.86 4.59
N GLU A 75 19.72 6.38 3.40
CA GLU A 75 20.71 5.99 2.38
C GLU A 75 21.60 7.18 1.97
N ILE A 76 21.02 8.38 1.85
CA ILE A 76 21.76 9.57 1.45
C ILE A 76 22.62 10.10 2.61
N THR A 77 22.04 10.27 3.80
CA THR A 77 22.74 10.96 4.91
C THR A 77 23.71 10.07 5.68
N ILE A 78 23.41 8.77 5.80
CA ILE A 78 24.21 7.83 6.61
C ILE A 78 25.16 7.06 5.72
N ASN A 79 24.63 6.48 4.63
CA ASN A 79 25.43 5.63 3.74
C ASN A 79 26.18 6.43 2.67
N GLY A 80 25.96 7.75 2.60
CA GLY A 80 26.67 8.63 1.68
C GLY A 80 26.37 8.36 0.20
N LYS A 81 25.24 7.70 -0.09
CA LYS A 81 24.85 7.36 -1.46
C LYS A 81 24.34 8.59 -2.20
N THR A 82 24.47 8.57 -3.51
CA THR A 82 23.86 9.58 -4.38
C THR A 82 22.34 9.48 -4.35
N MET A 83 21.66 10.54 -4.79
CA MET A 83 20.19 10.55 -4.83
C MET A 83 19.68 9.45 -5.77
N GLU A 84 20.36 9.25 -6.88
CA GLU A 84 20.03 8.28 -7.93
C GLU A 84 20.11 6.84 -7.40
N GLU A 85 21.24 6.49 -6.77
CA GLU A 85 21.43 5.18 -6.14
C GLU A 85 20.43 4.92 -5.02
N GLY A 86 20.16 5.95 -4.19
CA GLY A 86 19.16 5.86 -3.13
C GLY A 86 17.78 5.56 -3.69
N VAL A 87 17.37 6.21 -4.78
CA VAL A 87 16.08 5.96 -5.43
C VAL A 87 16.00 4.55 -6.00
N GLU A 88 17.07 4.03 -6.59
CA GLU A 88 17.11 2.67 -7.13
C GLU A 88 16.95 1.60 -6.03
N ILE A 89 17.63 1.78 -4.90
CA ILE A 89 17.48 0.90 -3.73
C ILE A 89 16.04 0.90 -3.22
N ILE A 90 15.44 2.09 -3.06
CA ILE A 90 14.04 2.20 -2.63
C ILE A 90 13.08 1.56 -3.63
N LYS A 91 13.37 1.68 -4.93
CA LYS A 91 12.56 1.06 -5.96
C LYS A 91 12.57 -0.45 -5.78
N ASN A 92 13.74 -1.05 -5.59
CA ASN A 92 13.89 -2.49 -5.37
C ASN A 92 13.27 -2.96 -4.05
N ASP A 93 13.51 -2.25 -2.94
CA ASP A 93 12.98 -2.60 -1.61
C ASP A 93 11.45 -2.55 -1.55
N TYR A 94 10.81 -1.70 -2.35
CA TYR A 94 9.38 -1.45 -2.31
C TYR A 94 8.68 -1.68 -3.66
N GLU A 95 9.23 -2.57 -4.49
CA GLU A 95 8.58 -3.05 -5.70
C GLU A 95 7.52 -4.10 -5.34
N LEU A 96 6.39 -4.06 -6.03
CA LEU A 96 5.34 -5.07 -5.90
C LEU A 96 5.73 -6.29 -6.73
N LYS A 97 5.99 -7.40 -6.03
CA LYS A 97 6.37 -8.66 -6.67
C LYS A 97 5.13 -9.55 -6.84
N LEU A 98 4.43 -9.40 -7.97
CA LEU A 98 3.19 -10.15 -8.24
C LEU A 98 3.39 -11.68 -8.36
N ASN A 99 4.57 -12.13 -8.77
CA ASN A 99 4.83 -13.55 -9.06
C ASN A 99 5.59 -14.27 -7.93
N GLU A 100 5.83 -13.60 -6.81
CA GLU A 100 6.60 -14.18 -5.70
C GLU A 100 5.70 -15.00 -4.77
N ASN A 101 6.23 -16.10 -4.25
CA ASN A 101 5.51 -16.92 -3.29
C ASN A 101 5.50 -16.23 -1.91
N LEU A 102 4.35 -15.63 -1.57
CA LEU A 102 4.16 -14.89 -0.32
C LEU A 102 4.38 -15.74 0.94
N ASN A 103 4.25 -17.07 0.86
CA ASN A 103 4.47 -17.96 2.00
C ASN A 103 5.95 -18.12 2.37
N LYS A 104 6.88 -17.73 1.48
CA LYS A 104 8.32 -17.77 1.72
C LYS A 104 8.86 -16.48 2.31
N LEU A 105 8.06 -15.41 2.33
CA LEU A 105 8.49 -14.09 2.79
C LEU A 105 8.54 -14.01 4.31
N SER A 106 9.41 -13.14 4.82
CA SER A 106 9.37 -12.77 6.23
C SER A 106 8.13 -11.92 6.55
N THR A 107 7.75 -11.88 7.82
CA THR A 107 6.61 -11.06 8.29
C THR A 107 6.76 -9.58 7.96
N LYS A 108 8.00 -9.06 7.98
CA LYS A 108 8.30 -7.65 7.64
C LYS A 108 8.06 -7.38 6.16
N GLU A 109 8.58 -8.22 5.29
CA GLU A 109 8.40 -8.10 3.83
C GLU A 109 6.93 -8.27 3.44
N LEU A 110 6.23 -9.21 4.07
CA LEU A 110 4.80 -9.43 3.84
C LEU A 110 3.98 -8.18 4.20
N ASN A 111 4.28 -7.52 5.31
CA ASN A 111 3.62 -6.27 5.69
C ASN A 111 3.87 -5.14 4.67
N VAL A 112 5.09 -5.05 4.11
CA VAL A 112 5.43 -4.07 3.07
C VAL A 112 4.62 -4.35 1.80
N GLN A 113 4.58 -5.60 1.34
CA GLN A 113 3.79 -6.00 0.16
C GLN A 113 2.30 -5.71 0.37
N LYS A 114 1.77 -5.99 1.56
CA LYS A 114 0.39 -5.66 1.93
C LYS A 114 0.11 -4.15 1.85
N GLU A 115 0.95 -3.31 2.46
CA GLU A 115 0.78 -1.85 2.39
C GLU A 115 0.85 -1.30 0.95
N LEU A 116 1.70 -1.90 0.10
CA LEU A 116 1.80 -1.54 -1.31
C LEU A 116 0.54 -1.93 -2.10
N MET A 117 0.03 -3.15 -1.89
CA MET A 117 -1.22 -3.62 -2.49
C MET A 117 -2.41 -2.74 -2.09
N ASP A 118 -2.52 -2.38 -0.81
CA ASP A 118 -3.57 -1.48 -0.32
C ASP A 118 -3.51 -0.12 -1.02
N THR A 119 -2.30 0.43 -1.19
CA THR A 119 -2.11 1.72 -1.86
C THR A 119 -2.51 1.65 -3.34
N LEU A 120 -2.18 0.57 -4.05
CA LEU A 120 -2.60 0.37 -5.44
C LEU A 120 -4.10 0.16 -5.56
N PHE A 121 -4.68 -0.63 -4.66
CA PHE A 121 -6.11 -0.90 -4.63
C PHE A 121 -6.90 0.40 -4.51
N ILE A 122 -6.56 1.26 -3.55
CA ILE A 122 -7.23 2.55 -3.37
C ILE A 122 -7.08 3.44 -4.61
N LYS A 123 -5.92 3.40 -5.27
CA LYS A 123 -5.68 4.18 -6.48
C LYS A 123 -6.51 3.71 -7.67
N ASN A 124 -6.70 2.40 -7.81
CA ASN A 124 -7.40 1.78 -8.93
C ASN A 124 -8.87 1.44 -8.60
N GLN A 125 -9.35 1.88 -7.42
CA GLN A 125 -10.72 1.65 -6.99
C GLN A 125 -11.67 2.48 -7.87
N ILE A 126 -12.59 1.80 -8.54
CA ILE A 126 -13.69 2.43 -9.28
C ILE A 126 -14.86 2.60 -8.31
N LYS A 127 -15.31 3.83 -8.12
CA LYS A 127 -16.43 4.20 -7.24
C LYS A 127 -17.72 4.33 -8.03
N LYS A 128 -18.85 4.30 -7.34
CA LYS A 128 -20.19 4.43 -7.95
C LYS A 128 -20.36 5.72 -8.77
N ASP A 129 -19.65 6.76 -8.38
CA ASP A 129 -19.72 8.08 -9.04
C ASP A 129 -18.76 8.21 -10.24
N ASP A 130 -17.90 7.21 -10.48
CA ASP A 130 -16.97 7.23 -11.61
C ASP A 130 -17.68 6.83 -12.91
N VAL A 131 -17.33 7.47 -14.02
CA VAL A 131 -17.93 7.23 -15.34
C VAL A 131 -17.74 5.78 -15.81
N ASP A 132 -16.63 5.16 -15.41
CA ASP A 132 -16.28 3.77 -15.73
C ASP A 132 -16.98 2.75 -14.82
N PHE A 133 -17.81 3.20 -13.88
CA PHE A 133 -18.55 2.32 -13.00
C PHE A 133 -19.69 1.62 -13.75
N VAL A 134 -19.60 0.30 -13.82
CA VAL A 134 -20.60 -0.56 -14.46
C VAL A 134 -21.25 -1.42 -13.39
N TYR A 135 -22.56 -1.25 -13.21
CA TYR A 135 -23.36 -2.20 -12.43
C TYR A 135 -23.31 -3.58 -13.09
N ASP A 136 -23.20 -4.62 -12.29
CA ASP A 136 -23.16 -6.02 -12.74
C ASP A 136 -22.14 -6.28 -13.85
N LYS A 137 -20.90 -5.82 -13.68
CA LYS A 137 -19.80 -6.08 -14.61
C LYS A 137 -19.59 -7.59 -14.80
N ARG A 138 -20.04 -8.12 -15.94
CA ARG A 138 -19.80 -9.51 -16.36
C ARG A 138 -18.54 -9.57 -17.22
N ILE A 139 -17.60 -10.43 -16.84
CA ILE A 139 -16.36 -10.65 -17.58
C ILE A 139 -16.30 -12.12 -17.93
N GLN A 140 -16.18 -12.42 -19.22
CA GLN A 140 -15.88 -13.77 -19.67
C GLN A 140 -14.35 -13.95 -19.57
N PHE A 141 -13.89 -14.76 -18.63
CA PHE A 141 -12.47 -15.09 -18.53
C PHE A 141 -12.09 -15.98 -19.72
N SER A 142 -11.04 -15.61 -20.45
CA SER A 142 -10.46 -16.43 -21.51
C SER A 142 -9.45 -17.41 -20.90
N GLY A 143 -9.62 -18.71 -21.14
CA GLY A 143 -8.71 -19.76 -20.68
C GLY A 143 -9.41 -21.11 -20.56
N GLU A 144 -8.64 -22.20 -20.47
CA GLU A 144 -9.19 -23.50 -20.10
C GLU A 144 -9.70 -23.45 -18.66
N LYS A 145 -10.90 -23.96 -18.43
CA LYS A 145 -11.44 -24.09 -17.08
C LYS A 145 -10.61 -25.17 -16.36
N ILE A 146 -9.69 -24.74 -15.51
CA ILE A 146 -8.94 -25.64 -14.64
C ILE A 146 -9.90 -26.09 -13.53
N ASN A 147 -10.13 -27.40 -13.43
CA ASN A 147 -10.86 -27.95 -12.28
C ASN A 147 -10.06 -27.63 -11.02
N SER A 148 -10.66 -26.87 -10.11
CA SER A 148 -10.06 -26.64 -8.79
C SER A 148 -10.31 -27.86 -7.91
N ASP A 149 -9.38 -28.21 -7.03
CA ASP A 149 -9.58 -29.29 -6.05
C ASP A 149 -10.79 -29.05 -5.12
N TRP A 150 -11.26 -27.79 -5.06
CA TRP A 150 -12.46 -27.36 -4.36
C TRP A 150 -13.78 -27.71 -5.07
N ASP A 151 -13.74 -28.04 -6.37
CA ASP A 151 -14.93 -28.43 -7.15
C ASP A 151 -15.22 -29.95 -7.07
N PHE A 152 -14.38 -30.72 -6.37
CA PHE A 152 -14.59 -32.16 -6.16
C PHE A 152 -15.46 -32.42 -4.93
N ASP A 153 -16.74 -32.06 -5.02
CA ASP A 153 -17.76 -32.71 -4.18
C ASP A 153 -18.08 -34.09 -4.77
N LEU A 154 -17.29 -35.08 -4.35
CA LEU A 154 -17.57 -36.50 -4.56
C LEU A 154 -18.76 -36.94 -3.67
N ASN A 155 -19.92 -36.29 -3.76
CA ASN A 155 -21.15 -36.82 -3.16
C ASN A 155 -22.46 -36.20 -3.67
N ASP A 156 -22.69 -36.22 -4.98
CA ASP A 156 -24.06 -36.20 -5.49
C ASP A 156 -24.43 -37.60 -5.98
N ASN A 157 -24.59 -38.50 -5.00
CA ASN A 157 -25.12 -39.85 -5.20
C ASN A 157 -26.59 -39.75 -5.63
N ASN A 158 -26.81 -39.57 -6.92
CA ASN A 158 -28.15 -39.64 -7.50
C ASN A 158 -28.56 -41.13 -7.67
N ASN A 159 -28.79 -41.79 -6.55
CA ASN A 159 -29.40 -43.12 -6.49
C ASN A 159 -30.93 -42.93 -6.61
N ASN A 160 -31.40 -42.63 -7.81
CA ASN A 160 -32.81 -42.59 -8.11
C ASN A 160 -33.34 -44.03 -8.21
N ASN A 161 -33.96 -44.52 -7.13
CA ASN A 161 -34.99 -45.56 -7.17
C ASN A 161 -35.88 -45.48 -5.91
N ASN A 162 -37.07 -44.90 -6.10
CA ASN A 162 -38.39 -45.32 -5.58
C ASN A 162 -38.57 -45.54 -4.06
N ASN A 163 -39.29 -44.62 -3.37
CA ASN A 163 -40.69 -44.80 -2.98
C ASN A 163 -41.16 -43.85 -1.85
N GLU A 164 -42.32 -43.23 -2.13
CA GLU A 164 -43.47 -42.97 -1.24
C GLU A 164 -43.38 -41.90 -0.11
N ASP A 165 -44.12 -40.82 -0.36
CA ASP A 165 -45.10 -40.13 0.50
C ASP A 165 -44.76 -39.84 1.96
N PHE A 166 -44.52 -38.55 2.25
CA PHE A 166 -44.61 -38.04 3.62
C PHE A 166 -45.07 -36.58 3.70
N TRP A 167 -46.23 -36.23 3.14
CA TRP A 167 -47.06 -35.10 3.61
C TRP A 167 -48.53 -35.34 3.28
N THR A 168 -49.25 -35.97 4.22
CA THR A 168 -50.70 -35.78 4.41
C THR A 168 -50.99 -35.83 5.90
#